data_AF-A0A2N2JQS8-F1
#
_entry.id   AF-A0A2N2JQS8-F1
#
_cell.length_a   1.000
_cell.length_b   1.000
_cell.length_c   1.000
_cell.angle_alpha   90.00
_cell.angle_beta   90.00
_cell.angle_gamma   90.00
#
_symmetry.space_group_name_H-M   'P 1'
#
loop_
_entity.id
_entity.type
_entity.pdbx_description
1 polymer ?
#
loop_
_entity_poly.entity_id
_entity_poly.type
_entity_poly.pdbx_seq_one_letter_code
_entity_poly.pdbx_strand_id
1 'polypeptide(L)'
;MASECGLVSDPDARNFCYARQRHEASSCGLIRDSDQRSYCYAVVRGSRSECGLIRDADLRNRCYGETGGSSSECGLIRDADARNLCYAVSRGESSSCGLVRDSDQRNYCYAVVRGSRSECGLIRDADLRNRCYSEAGR
;
A
#
# COMPACT_ATOMS: atom_id res chain seq x y z
N MET A 1 23.78 -5.24 -2.23
CA MET A 1 22.36 -5.62 -2.25
C MET A 1 21.58 -4.36 -2.57
N ALA A 2 21.17 -4.14 -3.83
CA ALA A 2 20.36 -2.98 -4.16
C ALA A 2 18.99 -3.16 -3.52
N SER A 3 18.58 -2.24 -2.65
CA SER A 3 17.21 -2.22 -2.14
C SER A 3 16.25 -2.09 -3.32
N GLU A 4 15.26 -2.96 -3.43
CA GLU A 4 14.24 -2.91 -4.49
C GLU A 4 13.49 -1.56 -4.51
N CYS A 5 13.39 -0.91 -3.34
CA CYS A 5 12.97 0.49 -3.22
C CYS A 5 13.78 1.46 -4.10
N GLY A 6 15.07 1.22 -4.31
CA GLY A 6 15.93 2.05 -5.15
C GLY A 6 15.60 2.00 -6.65
N LEU A 7 14.85 0.99 -7.09
CA LEU A 7 14.37 0.85 -8.47
C LEU A 7 13.04 1.58 -8.70
N VAL A 8 12.39 2.07 -7.64
CA VAL A 8 11.19 2.91 -7.74
C VAL A 8 11.61 4.29 -8.26
N SER A 9 11.06 4.64 -9.42
CA SER A 9 11.26 5.89 -10.14
C SER A 9 10.54 7.04 -9.45
N ASP A 10 9.32 6.82 -8.97
CA ASP A 10 8.60 7.83 -8.20
C ASP A 10 9.27 8.08 -6.84
N PRO A 11 9.71 9.32 -6.55
CA PRO A 11 10.49 9.61 -5.34
C PRO A 11 9.68 9.44 -4.06
N ASP A 12 8.38 9.74 -4.08
CA ASP A 12 7.50 9.66 -2.92
C ASP A 12 7.23 8.19 -2.56
N ALA A 13 6.90 7.38 -3.56
CA ALA A 13 6.80 5.92 -3.46
C ALA A 13 8.11 5.27 -3.00
N ARG A 14 9.25 5.73 -3.51
CA ARG A 14 10.57 5.26 -3.11
C ARG A 14 10.84 5.56 -1.64
N ASN A 15 10.59 6.79 -1.21
CA ASN A 15 10.77 7.20 0.18
C ASN A 15 9.83 6.43 1.12
N PHE A 16 8.58 6.20 0.71
CA PHE A 16 7.65 5.37 1.45
C PHE A 16 8.15 3.91 1.57
N CYS A 17 8.63 3.33 0.48
CA CYS A 17 9.22 1.99 0.47
C CYS A 17 10.40 1.88 1.46
N TYR A 18 11.32 2.86 1.44
CA TYR A 18 12.42 2.91 2.42
C TYR A 18 11.92 3.05 3.86
N ALA A 19 10.92 3.89 4.10
CA ALA A 19 10.33 4.08 5.43
C ALA A 19 9.77 2.76 5.99
N ARG A 20 9.04 1.99 5.18
CA ARG A 20 8.46 0.70 5.58
C ARG A 20 9.51 -0.39 5.75
N GLN A 21 10.50 -0.46 4.86
CA GLN A 21 11.55 -1.47 4.91
C GLN A 21 12.43 -1.31 6.16
N ARG A 22 12.78 -0.06 6.49
CA ARG A 22 13.62 0.27 7.65
C ARG A 22 12.82 0.47 8.94
N HIS A 23 11.49 0.53 8.85
CA HIS A 23 10.61 0.97 9.94
C HIS A 23 11.01 2.35 10.48
N GLU A 24 11.51 3.22 9.60
CA GLU A 24 12.01 4.55 9.95
C GLU A 24 11.08 5.63 9.38
N ALA A 25 10.33 6.27 10.28
CA ALA A 25 9.42 7.35 9.92
C ALA A 25 10.13 8.61 9.39
N SER A 26 11.46 8.74 9.58
CA SER A 26 12.26 9.84 9.02
C SER A 26 12.15 9.92 7.49
N SER A 27 12.06 8.76 6.81
CA SER A 27 11.93 8.69 5.36
C SER A 27 10.54 9.17 4.88
N CYS A 28 9.50 9.09 5.72
CA CYS A 28 8.20 9.69 5.41
C CYS A 28 8.29 11.22 5.27
N GLY A 29 9.20 11.88 6.01
CA GLY A 29 9.40 13.33 5.93
C GLY A 29 9.89 13.83 4.57
N LEU A 30 10.46 12.93 3.75
CA LEU A 30 10.96 13.25 2.40
C LEU A 30 9.87 13.17 1.33
N ILE A 31 8.70 12.66 1.68
CA ILE A 31 7.55 12.56 0.77
C ILE A 31 6.94 13.96 0.57
N ARG A 32 6.81 14.36 -0.70
CA ARG A 32 6.30 15.68 -1.10
C ARG A 32 4.79 15.72 -1.01
N ASP A 33 4.11 14.69 -1.48
CA ASP A 33 2.66 14.57 -1.37
C ASP A 33 2.23 14.46 0.10
N SER A 34 1.35 15.36 0.55
CA SER A 34 0.94 15.43 1.95
C SER A 34 0.14 14.21 2.38
N ASP A 35 -0.70 13.68 1.49
CA ASP A 35 -1.59 12.57 1.77
C ASP A 35 -0.80 11.26 1.85
N GLN A 36 0.12 11.03 0.91
CA GLN A 36 1.07 9.91 0.96
C GLN A 36 2.00 10.00 2.16
N ARG A 37 2.43 11.21 2.55
CA ARG A 37 3.26 11.41 3.74
C ARG A 37 2.51 11.01 5.01
N SER A 38 1.28 11.49 5.18
CA SER A 38 0.44 11.12 6.32
C SER A 38 0.13 9.63 6.34
N TYR A 39 -0.17 9.04 5.18
CA TYR A 39 -0.34 7.60 5.05
C TYR A 39 0.93 6.82 5.44
N CYS A 40 2.11 7.27 4.99
CA CYS A 40 3.40 6.69 5.38
C CYS A 40 3.59 6.70 6.90
N TYR A 41 3.35 7.84 7.56
CA TYR A 41 3.44 7.93 9.01
C TYR A 41 2.45 7.00 9.70
N ALA A 42 1.22 6.93 9.21
CA ALA A 42 0.19 6.04 9.75
C ALA A 42 0.62 4.57 9.71
N VAL A 43 1.12 4.12 8.57
CA VAL A 43 1.53 2.71 8.36
C VAL A 43 2.82 2.38 9.11
N VAL A 44 3.83 3.25 9.07
CA VAL A 44 5.13 2.98 9.70
C VAL A 44 5.06 3.11 11.22
N ARG A 45 4.31 4.09 11.75
CA ARG A 45 4.14 4.30 13.20
C ARG A 45 2.95 3.54 13.79
N GLY A 46 2.11 2.93 12.96
CA GLY A 46 0.84 2.31 13.40
C GLY A 46 -0.16 3.33 13.97
N SER A 47 -0.08 4.59 13.55
CA SER A 47 -0.85 5.68 14.15
C SER A 47 -2.10 6.00 13.35
N ARG A 48 -3.26 5.57 13.87
CA ARG A 48 -4.57 5.83 13.26
C ARG A 48 -4.89 7.32 13.15
N SER A 49 -4.35 8.18 14.01
CA SER A 49 -4.59 9.63 13.95
C SER A 49 -4.00 10.29 12.70
N GLU A 50 -2.91 9.73 12.17
CA GLU A 50 -2.27 10.23 10.94
C GLU A 50 -3.17 10.05 9.71
N CYS A 51 -4.00 8.99 9.69
CA CYS A 51 -4.99 8.80 8.62
C CYS A 51 -5.98 9.99 8.54
N GLY A 52 -6.28 10.64 9.68
CA GLY A 52 -7.20 11.79 9.72
C GLY A 52 -6.67 13.04 9.03
N LEU A 53 -5.36 13.11 8.76
CA LEU A 53 -4.72 14.22 8.05
C LEU A 53 -4.84 14.09 6.52
N ILE A 54 -5.21 12.89 6.04
CA ILE A 54 -5.32 12.58 4.61
C ILE A 54 -6.60 13.24 4.06
N ARG A 55 -6.41 14.08 3.03
CA ARG A 55 -7.49 14.82 2.37
C ARG A 55 -8.25 13.93 1.41
N ASP A 56 -7.54 13.11 0.64
CA ASP A 56 -8.14 12.09 -0.21
C ASP A 56 -8.95 11.09 0.62
N ALA A 57 -10.26 11.02 0.35
CA ALA A 57 -11.17 10.20 1.13
C ALA A 57 -10.89 8.71 0.96
N ASP A 58 -10.53 8.27 -0.25
CA ASP A 58 -10.30 6.86 -0.57
C ASP A 58 -8.99 6.38 0.09
N LEU A 59 -7.92 7.17 0.01
CA LEU A 59 -6.66 6.89 0.69
C LEU A 59 -6.82 6.94 2.22
N ARG A 60 -7.61 7.88 2.75
CA ARG A 60 -7.91 7.95 4.19
C ARG A 60 -8.62 6.70 4.68
N ASN A 61 -9.65 6.27 3.97
CA ASN A 61 -10.43 5.08 4.33
C ASN A 61 -9.58 3.81 4.23
N ARG A 62 -8.72 3.72 3.19
CA ARG A 62 -7.72 2.66 3.07
C ARG A 62 -6.75 2.66 4.25
N CYS A 63 -6.21 3.81 4.62
CA CYS A 63 -5.33 3.99 5.78
C CYS A 63 -5.97 3.46 7.06
N TYR A 64 -7.24 3.80 7.30
CA TYR A 64 -7.98 3.31 8.46
C TYR A 64 -8.21 1.80 8.44
N GLY A 65 -8.52 1.24 7.26
CA GLY A 65 -8.68 -0.21 7.09
C GLY A 65 -7.39 -0.98 7.38
N GLU A 66 -6.24 -0.46 6.96
CA GLU A 66 -4.93 -1.11 7.12
C GLU A 66 -4.33 -0.92 8.53
N THR A 67 -4.49 0.25 9.15
CA THR A 67 -3.90 0.55 10.47
C THR A 67 -4.77 0.14 11.65
N GLY A 68 -6.09 0.06 11.45
CA GLY A 68 -7.06 -0.22 12.52
C GLY A 68 -7.80 -1.55 12.42
N GLY A 69 -7.56 -2.34 11.37
CA GLY A 69 -8.21 -3.64 11.14
C GLY A 69 -9.73 -3.58 10.89
N SER A 70 -10.31 -2.39 10.75
CA SER A 70 -11.74 -2.23 10.53
C SER A 70 -12.05 -2.24 9.03
N SER A 71 -12.43 -3.42 8.52
CA SER A 71 -12.86 -3.56 7.12
C SER A 71 -14.12 -2.73 6.78
N SER A 72 -14.83 -2.20 7.77
CA SER A 72 -15.96 -1.28 7.59
C SER A 72 -15.56 0.00 6.85
N GLU A 73 -14.33 0.48 7.08
CA GLU A 73 -13.80 1.70 6.45
C GLU A 73 -13.55 1.49 4.96
N CYS A 74 -13.14 0.28 4.55
CA CYS A 74 -12.97 -0.07 3.15
C CYS A 74 -14.27 0.15 2.35
N GLY A 75 -15.45 -0.04 2.97
CA GLY A 75 -16.75 0.16 2.33
C GLY A 75 -17.03 1.61 1.90
N LEU A 76 -16.32 2.58 2.47
CA LEU A 76 -16.44 4.00 2.14
C LEU A 76 -15.56 4.41 0.94
N ILE A 77 -14.69 3.52 0.47
CA ILE A 77 -13.84 3.75 -0.69
C ILE A 77 -14.71 3.71 -1.96
N ARG A 78 -14.66 4.79 -2.74
CA ARG A 78 -15.43 4.95 -3.98
C ARG A 78 -14.84 4.13 -5.11
N ASP A 79 -13.51 4.15 -5.24
CA ASP A 79 -12.81 3.31 -6.20
C ASP A 79 -12.98 1.82 -5.86
N ALA A 80 -13.55 1.06 -6.80
CA ALA A 80 -13.89 -0.34 -6.55
C ALA A 80 -12.64 -1.21 -6.36
N ASP A 81 -11.57 -0.91 -7.08
CA ASP A 81 -10.34 -1.69 -7.04
C ASP A 81 -9.58 -1.44 -5.73
N ALA A 82 -9.44 -0.18 -5.33
CA ALA A 82 -8.89 0.22 -4.03
C ALA A 82 -9.72 -0.31 -2.86
N ARG A 83 -11.05 -0.33 -2.99
CA ARG A 83 -11.95 -0.94 -1.99
C ARG A 83 -11.67 -2.43 -1.83
N ASN A 84 -11.63 -3.16 -2.93
CA ASN A 84 -11.41 -4.61 -2.92
C ASN A 84 -10.02 -4.95 -2.40
N LEU A 85 -9.01 -4.14 -2.74
CA LEU A 85 -7.66 -4.27 -2.21
C LEU A 85 -7.61 -4.02 -0.70
N CYS A 86 -8.29 -2.97 -0.21
CA CYS A 86 -8.44 -2.71 1.22
C CYS A 86 -9.09 -3.90 1.94
N TYR A 87 -10.19 -4.45 1.41
CA TYR A 87 -10.81 -5.66 1.97
C TYR A 87 -9.86 -6.85 2.01
N ALA A 88 -9.13 -7.09 0.93
CA ALA A 88 -8.20 -8.21 0.84
C ALA A 88 -7.09 -8.11 1.89
N VAL A 89 -6.50 -6.92 2.03
CA VAL A 89 -5.41 -6.67 2.99
C VAL A 89 -5.93 -6.69 4.43
N SER A 90 -7.03 -5.99 4.73
CA SER A 90 -7.59 -5.92 6.08
C SER A 90 -8.10 -7.28 6.59
N ARG A 91 -8.60 -8.15 5.70
CA ARG A 91 -9.09 -9.49 6.06
C ARG A 91 -8.04 -10.59 5.88
N GLY A 92 -6.94 -10.31 5.20
CA GLY A 92 -5.99 -11.33 4.76
C GLY A 92 -6.58 -12.33 3.76
N GLU A 93 -7.65 -11.95 3.06
CA GLU A 93 -8.39 -12.84 2.17
C GLU A 93 -8.14 -12.52 0.70
N SER A 94 -7.50 -13.45 -0.02
CA SER A 94 -7.22 -13.28 -1.45
C SER A 94 -8.46 -13.34 -2.35
N SER A 95 -9.63 -13.71 -1.81
CA SER A 95 -10.92 -13.70 -2.53
C SER A 95 -11.26 -12.32 -3.07
N SER A 96 -10.95 -11.27 -2.29
CA SER A 96 -11.23 -9.88 -2.66
C SER A 96 -10.28 -9.38 -3.76
N CYS A 97 -9.06 -9.92 -3.86
CA CYS A 97 -8.16 -9.60 -4.98
C CYS A 97 -8.75 -10.01 -6.33
N GLY A 98 -9.54 -11.09 -6.40
CA GLY A 98 -10.21 -11.53 -7.62
C GLY A 98 -11.26 -10.55 -8.16
N LEU A 99 -11.74 -9.63 -7.33
CA LEU A 99 -12.70 -8.59 -7.71
C LEU A 99 -12.04 -7.32 -8.27
N VAL A 100 -10.71 -7.22 -8.16
CA VAL A 100 -9.92 -6.09 -8.69
C VAL A 100 -9.84 -6.22 -10.21
N ARG A 101 -10.36 -5.19 -10.91
CA ARG A 101 -10.43 -5.14 -12.37
C ARG A 101 -9.07 -4.85 -12.96
N ASP A 102 -8.35 -3.86 -12.42
CA ASP A 102 -6.99 -3.55 -12.84
C ASP A 102 -6.06 -4.75 -12.62
N SER A 103 -5.35 -5.17 -13.68
CA SER A 103 -4.49 -6.35 -13.61
C SER A 103 -3.30 -6.16 -12.67
N ASP A 104 -2.73 -4.97 -12.66
CA ASP A 104 -1.51 -4.65 -11.97
C ASP A 104 -1.79 -4.55 -10.46
N GLN A 105 -2.89 -3.88 -10.09
CA GLN A 105 -3.38 -3.85 -8.72
C GLN A 105 -3.83 -5.24 -8.22
N ARG A 106 -4.46 -6.04 -9.09
CA ARG A 106 -4.85 -7.41 -8.74
C ARG A 106 -3.63 -8.29 -8.43
N ASN A 107 -2.62 -8.24 -9.28
CA ASN A 107 -1.38 -9.00 -9.09
C ASN A 107 -0.64 -8.52 -7.84
N TYR A 108 -0.55 -7.20 -7.62
CA TYR A 108 -0.02 -6.64 -6.38
C TYR A 108 -0.81 -7.12 -5.15
N CYS A 109 -2.14 -7.11 -5.20
CA CYS A 109 -2.99 -7.61 -4.11
C CYS A 109 -2.70 -9.08 -3.79
N TYR A 110 -2.63 -9.95 -4.80
CA TYR A 110 -2.27 -11.35 -4.59
C TYR A 110 -0.88 -11.51 -4.02
N ALA A 111 0.10 -10.73 -4.49
CA ALA A 111 1.46 -10.78 -4.00
C ALA A 111 1.54 -10.44 -2.50
N VAL A 112 0.85 -9.38 -2.07
CA VAL A 112 0.87 -8.90 -0.68
C VAL A 112 0.07 -9.83 0.23
N VAL A 113 -1.12 -10.28 -0.19
CA VAL A 113 -2.00 -11.11 0.65
C VAL A 113 -1.53 -12.56 0.71
N ARG A 114 -1.00 -13.12 -0.39
CA ARG A 114 -0.50 -14.51 -0.43
C ARG A 114 1.00 -14.62 -0.16
N GLY A 115 1.71 -13.49 -0.02
CA GLY A 115 3.17 -13.46 0.13
C GLY A 115 3.93 -13.94 -1.13
N SER A 116 3.28 -13.98 -2.29
CA SER A 116 3.88 -14.54 -3.51
C SER A 116 4.59 -13.48 -4.33
N ARG A 117 5.93 -13.43 -4.24
CA ARG A 117 6.77 -12.52 -5.05
C ARG A 117 6.66 -12.78 -6.55
N SER A 118 6.25 -13.98 -6.96
CA SER A 118 6.03 -14.34 -8.36
C SER A 118 4.96 -13.49 -9.02
N GLU A 119 3.94 -13.07 -8.26
CA GLU A 119 2.84 -12.22 -8.75
C GLU A 119 3.34 -10.80 -9.08
N CYS A 120 4.36 -10.30 -8.37
CA CYS A 120 4.97 -9.00 -8.67
C CYS A 120 5.57 -8.97 -10.09
N GLY A 121 6.07 -10.10 -10.60
CA GLY A 121 6.61 -10.21 -11.96
C GLY A 121 5.58 -10.00 -13.06
N LEU A 122 4.29 -10.14 -12.75
CA LEU A 122 3.18 -9.95 -13.69
C LEU A 122 2.71 -8.49 -13.77
N ILE A 123 3.22 -7.61 -12.91
CA ILE A 123 2.87 -6.19 -12.87
C ILE A 123 3.64 -5.45 -13.98
N ARG A 124 2.89 -4.76 -14.85
CA ARG A 124 3.45 -4.02 -15.98
C ARG A 124 4.06 -2.70 -15.51
N ASP A 125 3.36 -2.00 -14.63
CA ASP A 125 3.86 -0.79 -13.99
C ASP A 125 5.15 -1.06 -13.18
N ALA A 126 6.23 -0.38 -13.55
CA ALA A 126 7.54 -0.63 -12.95
C ALA A 126 7.60 -0.18 -11.48
N ASP A 127 6.97 0.94 -11.13
CA ASP A 127 6.97 1.47 -9.77
C ASP A 127 6.16 0.58 -8.83
N LEU A 128 4.97 0.16 -9.25
CA LEU A 128 4.13 -0.77 -8.51
C LEU A 128 4.80 -2.15 -8.41
N ARG A 129 5.46 -2.63 -9.46
CA ARG A 129 6.24 -3.88 -9.42
C ARG A 129 7.37 -3.84 -8.40
N ASN A 130 8.17 -2.78 -8.42
CA ASN A 130 9.32 -2.65 -7.52
C ASN A 130 8.86 -2.48 -6.06
N ARG A 131 7.76 -1.75 -5.85
CA ARG A 131 7.09 -1.67 -4.55
C ARG A 131 6.56 -3.03 -4.10
N CYS A 132 5.89 -3.75 -4.99
CA CYS A 132 5.37 -5.10 -4.74
C CYS A 132 6.47 -6.03 -4.21
N TYR A 133 7.64 -6.07 -4.86
CA TYR A 133 8.74 -6.93 -4.42
C TYR A 133 9.24 -6.63 -3.01
N SER A 134 9.13 -5.37 -2.57
CA SER A 134 9.50 -4.94 -1.23
C SER A 134 8.44 -5.28 -0.17
N GLU A 135 7.21 -5.55 -0.59
CA GLU A 135 6.06 -5.79 0.29
C GLU A 135 5.61 -7.25 0.33
N ALA A 136 5.68 -7.96 -0.80
CA ALA A 136 5.39 -9.38 -0.93
C ALA A 136 6.57 -10.20 -0.37
N GLY A 137 6.31 -11.04 0.65
CA GLY A 137 7.32 -11.90 1.28
C GLY A 137 7.75 -11.49 2.69
N ARG A 138 6.94 -10.71 3.40
CA ARG A 138 6.99 -10.59 4.86
C ARG A 138 6.11 -11.62 5.53
#